data_AF-Q8R6U4-F1
#
_entry.id   AF-Q8R6U4-F1
#
_cell.length_a   1.000
_cell.length_b   1.000
_cell.length_c   1.000
_cell.angle_alpha   90.00
_cell.angle_beta   90.00
_cell.angle_gamma   90.00
#
_symmetry.space_group_name_H-M   'P 1'
#
loop_
_entity.id
_entity.type
_entity.pdbx_description
1 polymer ?
#
loop_
_entity_poly.entity_id
_entity_poly.type
_entity_poly.pdbx_seq_one_letter_code
_entity_poly.pdbx_strand_id
1 'polypeptide(L)'
;MNKKILVSIIGIIFVFSVLFFNSVNATFYPYVKDVGKAKLVRSVKDFKTAESEHFILKYTPQDEKYTSLVLDIAERHFKGVTEDLGYVPREKVLIVMYSDANKMNRDFSLAKGTNAMGLYLNGVISIQSPSLWIGNEDNLPEIFEKEGPIVHEFAHFIVDEVAKGNYPVWFTEGIALLEEYRENGVSWGEGLKGKPYSLEELNYKFNELDEVLAYKRSFEIVKAMSYKYGMESIREIIKYLGEGLSLEESFYKVTGDTLKSFVDSIK
;
A
#
# COMPACT_ATOMS: atom_id res chain seq x y z
N MET A 1 -36.87 -5.79 28.83
CA MET A 1 -36.80 -5.01 27.57
C MET A 1 -37.77 -5.62 26.56
N ASN A 2 -38.69 -4.84 26.00
CA ASN A 2 -39.79 -5.35 25.18
C ASN A 2 -39.23 -5.94 23.85
N LYS A 3 -39.64 -7.14 23.44
CA LYS A 3 -39.07 -7.83 22.24
C LYS A 3 -39.17 -6.97 20.97
N LYS A 4 -40.20 -6.13 20.85
CA LYS A 4 -40.34 -5.17 19.75
C LYS A 4 -39.26 -4.09 19.75
N ILE A 5 -38.84 -3.61 20.92
CA ILE A 5 -37.78 -2.61 21.08
C ILE A 5 -36.41 -3.21 20.69
N LEU A 6 -36.14 -4.46 21.09
CA LEU A 6 -34.90 -5.15 20.73
C LEU A 6 -34.77 -5.37 19.22
N VAL A 7 -35.86 -5.76 18.54
CA VAL A 7 -35.87 -5.93 17.07
C VAL A 7 -35.67 -4.59 16.35
N SER A 8 -36.27 -3.50 16.83
CA SER A 8 -36.05 -2.17 16.27
C SER A 8 -34.61 -1.67 16.47
N ILE A 9 -33.98 -1.95 17.61
CA ILE A 9 -32.56 -1.59 17.87
C ILE A 9 -31.62 -2.37 16.94
N ILE A 10 -31.84 -3.68 16.76
CA ILE A 10 -31.05 -4.51 15.85
C ILE A 10 -31.22 -4.05 14.39
N GLY A 11 -32.44 -3.70 13.99
CA GLY A 11 -32.72 -3.15 12.65
C GLY A 11 -32.02 -1.81 12.41
N ILE A 12 -32.00 -0.92 13.41
CA ILE A 12 -31.29 0.36 13.33
C ILE A 12 -29.78 0.14 13.26
N ILE A 13 -29.20 -0.73 14.10
CA ILE A 13 -27.77 -1.06 14.06
C ILE A 13 -27.37 -1.67 12.71
N PHE A 14 -28.22 -2.54 12.15
CA PHE A 14 -27.98 -3.14 10.84
C PHE A 14 -28.02 -2.10 9.72
N VAL A 15 -29.05 -1.25 9.68
CA VAL A 15 -29.14 -0.15 8.70
C VAL A 15 -27.98 0.83 8.86
N PHE A 16 -27.58 1.14 10.09
CA PHE A 16 -26.40 1.97 10.38
C PHE A 16 -25.11 1.29 9.90
N SER A 17 -24.96 -0.02 10.12
CA SER A 17 -23.78 -0.76 9.67
C SER A 17 -23.68 -0.88 8.15
N VAL A 18 -24.82 -0.91 7.44
CA VAL A 18 -24.86 -0.95 5.96
C VAL A 18 -24.61 0.44 5.38
N LEU A 19 -25.18 1.50 5.96
CA LEU A 19 -25.01 2.87 5.49
C LEU A 19 -23.64 3.47 5.84
N PHE A 20 -23.00 3.00 6.92
CA PHE A 20 -21.70 3.49 7.40
C PHE A 20 -20.64 2.39 7.39
N PHE A 21 -20.76 1.36 6.55
CA PHE A 21 -19.84 0.21 6.55
C PHE A 21 -18.38 0.67 6.43
N ASN A 22 -18.10 1.59 5.50
CA ASN A 22 -16.76 2.15 5.29
C ASN A 22 -16.27 3.00 6.48
N SER A 23 -17.14 3.84 7.06
CA SER A 23 -16.80 4.71 8.20
C SER A 23 -16.64 3.94 9.53
N VAL A 24 -17.43 2.89 9.74
CA VAL A 24 -17.30 1.97 10.88
C VAL A 24 -15.99 1.19 10.75
N ASN A 25 -15.67 0.70 9.55
CA ASN A 25 -14.39 0.02 9.30
C ASN A 25 -13.20 0.95 9.56
N ALA A 26 -13.19 2.19 9.06
CA ALA A 26 -12.09 3.14 9.27
C ALA A 26 -11.88 3.51 10.76
N THR A 27 -12.92 3.46 11.59
CA THR A 27 -12.85 3.77 13.02
C THR A 27 -12.21 2.64 13.84
N PHE A 28 -12.55 1.39 13.54
CA PHE A 28 -12.03 0.21 14.25
C PHE A 28 -10.74 -0.34 13.64
N TYR A 29 -10.46 -0.04 12.38
CA TYR A 29 -9.30 -0.53 11.64
C TYR A 29 -7.96 -0.31 12.35
N PRO A 30 -7.66 0.87 12.96
CA PRO A 30 -6.38 1.06 13.65
C PRO A 30 -6.10 0.01 14.73
N TYR A 31 -7.13 -0.42 15.47
CA TYR A 31 -6.98 -1.46 16.50
C TYR A 31 -6.72 -2.84 15.89
N VAL A 32 -7.39 -3.17 14.78
CA VAL A 32 -7.16 -4.42 14.04
C VAL A 32 -5.74 -4.44 13.48
N LYS A 33 -5.30 -3.31 12.91
CA LYS A 33 -3.94 -3.09 12.41
C LYS A 33 -2.91 -3.33 13.51
N ASP A 34 -3.07 -2.73 14.70
CA ASP A 34 -2.13 -2.90 15.81
C ASP A 34 -2.02 -4.35 16.30
N VAL A 35 -3.14 -5.08 16.36
CA VAL A 35 -3.14 -6.51 16.69
C VAL A 35 -2.41 -7.33 15.62
N GLY A 36 -2.67 -7.01 14.34
CA GLY A 36 -1.97 -7.62 13.21
C GLY A 36 -0.46 -7.38 13.25
N LYS A 37 -0.05 -6.12 13.49
CA LYS A 37 1.34 -5.70 13.68
C LYS A 37 2.01 -6.49 14.79
N ALA A 38 1.37 -6.59 15.96
CA ALA A 38 1.91 -7.32 17.10
C ALA A 38 2.11 -8.82 16.82
N LYS A 39 1.22 -9.43 16.04
CA LYS A 39 1.36 -10.82 15.59
C LYS A 39 2.55 -11.00 14.66
N LEU A 40 2.73 -10.12 13.67
CA LEU A 40 3.87 -10.14 12.74
C LEU A 40 5.18 -9.90 13.48
N VAL A 41 5.26 -8.87 14.34
CA VAL A 41 6.46 -8.60 15.16
C VAL A 41 6.85 -9.80 16.02
N ARG A 42 5.86 -10.54 16.53
CA ARG A 42 6.10 -11.77 17.31
C ARG A 42 6.65 -12.92 16.45
N SER A 43 6.27 -13.03 15.17
CA SER A 43 6.79 -14.09 14.27
C SER A 43 8.25 -13.88 13.87
N VAL A 44 8.78 -12.68 14.10
CA VAL A 44 10.18 -12.30 13.86
C VAL A 44 10.89 -11.80 15.13
N LYS A 45 10.45 -12.28 16.30
CA LYS A 45 11.04 -11.90 17.60
C LYS A 45 12.53 -12.22 17.72
N ASP A 46 12.99 -13.27 17.03
CA ASP A 46 14.37 -13.77 17.08
C ASP A 46 15.27 -13.10 16.03
N PHE A 47 14.74 -12.17 15.23
CA PHE A 47 15.52 -11.41 14.26
C PHE A 47 16.36 -10.34 14.97
N LYS A 48 17.56 -10.09 14.45
CA LYS A 48 18.39 -8.96 14.84
C LYS A 48 17.72 -7.64 14.43
N THR A 49 18.21 -6.53 14.95
CA THR A 49 17.66 -5.19 14.68
C THR A 49 18.78 -4.21 14.37
N ALA A 50 18.59 -3.42 13.31
CA ALA A 50 19.38 -2.26 12.94
C ALA A 50 18.42 -1.07 12.79
N GLU A 51 18.91 0.15 12.96
CA GLU A 51 18.06 1.35 12.90
C GLU A 51 18.76 2.48 12.15
N SER A 52 17.95 3.33 11.55
CA SER A 52 18.32 4.64 11.00
C SER A 52 17.49 5.74 11.67
N GLU A 53 17.41 6.93 11.09
CA GLU A 53 16.65 8.05 11.66
C GLU A 53 15.15 7.75 11.70
N HIS A 54 14.60 7.25 10.59
CA HIS A 54 13.17 7.05 10.38
C HIS A 54 12.75 5.58 10.29
N PHE A 55 13.70 4.62 10.24
CA PHE A 55 13.38 3.20 10.05
C PHE A 55 14.01 2.29 11.11
N ILE A 56 13.31 1.19 11.38
CA ILE A 56 13.81 0.03 12.13
C ILE A 56 13.81 -1.15 11.16
N LEU A 57 14.95 -1.81 11.02
CA LEU A 57 15.11 -3.02 10.20
C LEU A 57 15.27 -4.25 11.08
N LYS A 58 14.36 -5.22 10.95
CA LYS A 58 14.53 -6.58 11.49
C LYS A 58 15.09 -7.51 10.42
N TYR A 59 16.13 -8.26 10.75
CA TYR A 59 16.84 -9.12 9.80
C TYR A 59 17.44 -10.38 10.43
N THR A 60 17.85 -11.36 9.62
CA THR A 60 18.57 -12.55 10.08
C THR A 60 20.08 -12.37 9.97
N PRO A 61 20.93 -13.01 10.81
CA PRO A 61 22.37 -12.75 10.83
C PRO A 61 23.09 -12.89 9.47
N GLN A 62 22.61 -13.75 8.58
CA GLN A 62 23.18 -13.94 7.24
C GLN A 62 22.94 -12.75 6.30
N ASP A 63 21.92 -11.93 6.56
CA ASP A 63 21.61 -10.72 5.78
C ASP A 63 22.22 -9.45 6.37
N GLU A 64 23.06 -9.57 7.40
CA GLU A 64 23.67 -8.42 8.10
C GLU A 64 24.40 -7.48 7.13
N LYS A 65 25.04 -8.04 6.09
CA LYS A 65 25.72 -7.28 5.04
C LYS A 65 24.81 -6.37 4.20
N TYR A 66 23.50 -6.62 4.17
CA TYR A 66 22.52 -5.82 3.40
C TYR A 66 21.85 -4.73 4.24
N THR A 67 22.08 -4.69 5.55
CA THR A 67 21.35 -3.80 6.46
C THR A 67 21.57 -2.32 6.15
N SER A 68 22.82 -1.89 5.96
CA SER A 68 23.14 -0.52 5.56
C SER A 68 22.51 -0.16 4.21
N LEU A 69 22.60 -1.06 3.22
CA LEU A 69 21.99 -0.84 1.90
C LEU A 69 20.48 -0.56 2.00
N VAL A 70 19.74 -1.40 2.73
CA VAL A 70 18.29 -1.27 2.88
C VAL A 70 17.92 0.02 3.60
N LEU A 71 18.60 0.34 4.71
CA LEU A 71 18.32 1.54 5.49
C LEU A 71 18.69 2.81 4.72
N ASP A 72 19.83 2.84 4.04
CA ASP A 72 20.29 4.01 3.28
C ASP A 72 19.34 4.34 2.12
N ILE A 73 18.79 3.32 1.44
CA ILE A 73 17.79 3.52 0.38
C ILE A 73 16.45 3.97 0.96
N ALA A 74 16.00 3.37 2.07
CA ALA A 74 14.78 3.81 2.73
C ALA A 74 14.86 5.28 3.19
N GLU A 75 15.99 5.70 3.76
CA GLU A 75 16.22 7.08 4.18
C GLU A 75 16.29 8.06 3.01
N ARG A 76 16.91 7.64 1.89
CA ARG A 76 17.03 8.49 0.70
C ARG A 76 15.67 8.90 0.13
N HIS A 77 14.71 7.97 0.12
CA HIS A 77 13.36 8.20 -0.40
C HIS A 77 12.38 8.70 0.66
N PHE A 78 12.75 8.70 1.95
CA PHE A 78 11.85 9.07 3.04
C PHE A 78 11.22 10.45 2.81
N LYS A 79 12.06 11.45 2.53
CA LYS A 79 11.61 12.82 2.34
C LYS A 79 10.72 12.97 1.10
N GLY A 80 11.13 12.39 -0.02
CA GLY A 80 10.37 12.49 -1.28
C GLY A 80 8.95 11.94 -1.13
N VAL A 81 8.84 10.70 -0.66
CA VAL A 81 7.55 10.00 -0.50
C VAL A 81 6.67 10.69 0.57
N THR A 82 7.24 11.14 1.70
CA THR A 82 6.46 11.83 2.74
C THR A 82 5.99 13.21 2.32
N GLU A 83 6.80 13.96 1.56
CA GLU A 83 6.41 15.25 0.99
C GLU A 83 5.34 15.09 -0.08
N ASP A 84 5.44 14.07 -0.94
CA ASP A 84 4.50 13.80 -2.03
C ASP A 84 3.13 13.35 -1.51
N LEU A 85 3.10 12.48 -0.51
CA LEU A 85 1.86 11.99 0.12
C LEU A 85 1.36 12.84 1.29
N GLY A 86 2.13 13.86 1.71
CA GLY A 86 1.72 14.84 2.71
C GLY A 86 1.56 14.29 4.13
N TYR A 87 2.28 13.21 4.47
CA TYR A 87 2.21 12.58 5.78
C TYR A 87 3.60 12.12 6.22
N VAL A 88 3.99 12.52 7.43
CA VAL A 88 5.24 12.10 8.07
C VAL A 88 4.91 11.13 9.21
N PRO A 89 5.41 9.88 9.18
CA PRO A 89 5.23 8.94 10.27
C PRO A 89 5.77 9.49 11.59
N ARG A 90 5.00 9.35 12.67
CA ARG A 90 5.41 9.84 14.00
C ARG A 90 6.45 8.96 14.68
N GLU A 91 6.38 7.67 14.39
CA GLU A 91 7.28 6.64 14.91
C GLU A 91 8.11 6.08 13.76
N LYS A 92 9.26 5.46 14.09
CA LYS A 92 10.06 4.78 13.07
C LYS A 92 9.26 3.68 12.39
N VAL A 93 9.38 3.61 11.07
CA VAL A 93 8.71 2.62 10.23
C VAL A 93 9.45 1.29 10.32
N LEU A 94 8.70 0.21 10.57
CA LEU A 94 9.28 -1.13 10.69
C LEU A 94 9.38 -1.79 9.31
N ILE A 95 10.62 -2.16 8.96
CA ILE A 95 10.95 -3.03 7.83
C ILE A 95 11.39 -4.39 8.36
N VAL A 96 10.91 -5.47 7.76
CA VAL A 96 11.33 -6.84 8.06
C VAL A 96 11.92 -7.47 6.80
N MET A 97 13.21 -7.79 6.83
CA MET A 97 13.90 -8.45 5.73
C MET A 97 13.94 -9.96 5.93
N TYR A 98 13.40 -10.70 4.97
CA TYR A 98 13.29 -12.15 4.98
C TYR A 98 14.33 -12.80 4.07
N SER A 99 15.18 -13.65 4.64
CA SER A 99 16.07 -14.54 3.89
C SER A 99 15.39 -15.78 3.30
N ASP A 100 14.12 -16.03 3.64
CA ASP A 100 13.33 -17.16 3.14
C ASP A 100 11.95 -16.65 2.68
N ALA A 101 11.76 -16.61 1.37
CA ALA A 101 10.48 -16.24 0.75
C ALA A 101 9.31 -17.09 1.26
N ASN A 102 9.53 -18.37 1.60
CA ASN A 102 8.47 -19.20 2.15
C ASN A 102 8.08 -18.77 3.57
N LYS A 103 9.02 -18.25 4.37
CA LYS A 103 8.70 -17.69 5.69
C LYS A 103 7.87 -16.41 5.52
N MET A 104 8.26 -15.53 4.60
CA MET A 104 7.47 -14.34 4.28
C MET A 104 6.04 -14.73 3.87
N ASN A 105 5.89 -15.65 2.90
CA ASN A 105 4.57 -16.12 2.48
C ASN A 105 3.73 -16.71 3.63
N ARG A 106 4.34 -17.49 4.54
CA ARG A 106 3.65 -18.03 5.72
C ARG A 106 3.19 -16.96 6.69
N ASP A 107 4.05 -15.98 7.00
CA ASP A 107 3.74 -14.92 7.96
C ASP A 107 2.54 -14.06 7.48
N PHE A 108 2.38 -13.93 6.16
CA PHE A 108 1.31 -13.16 5.52
C PHE A 108 0.13 -14.00 5.03
N SER A 109 0.15 -15.32 5.29
CA SER A 109 -0.90 -16.25 4.82
C SER A 109 -1.11 -16.22 3.30
N LEU A 110 -0.06 -15.91 2.54
CA LEU A 110 -0.10 -15.93 1.08
C LEU A 110 -0.11 -17.38 0.56
N ALA A 111 -0.71 -17.58 -0.60
CA ALA A 111 -0.68 -18.87 -1.28
C ALA A 111 0.77 -19.30 -1.56
N LYS A 112 1.11 -20.56 -1.28
CA LYS A 112 2.47 -21.08 -1.50
C LYS A 112 2.90 -20.89 -2.96
N GLY A 113 4.03 -20.20 -3.18
CA GLY A 113 4.57 -19.92 -4.51
C GLY A 113 4.29 -18.51 -5.06
N THR A 114 3.67 -17.63 -4.27
CA THR A 114 3.68 -16.19 -4.55
C THR A 114 5.11 -15.64 -4.41
N ASN A 115 5.57 -14.87 -5.40
CA ASN A 115 6.94 -14.34 -5.50
C ASN A 115 6.98 -12.82 -5.26
N ALA A 116 6.20 -12.31 -4.31
CA ALA A 116 6.22 -10.90 -3.98
C ALA A 116 7.58 -10.51 -3.38
N MET A 117 8.29 -9.57 -4.01
CA MET A 117 9.58 -9.05 -3.52
C MET A 117 9.42 -8.19 -2.28
N GLY A 118 8.28 -7.49 -2.18
CA GLY A 118 7.83 -6.72 -1.03
C GLY A 118 6.38 -7.03 -0.69
N LEU A 119 5.99 -6.71 0.55
CA LEU A 119 4.60 -6.65 0.95
C LEU A 119 4.41 -5.76 2.17
N TYR A 120 3.44 -4.87 2.08
CA TYR A 120 2.89 -4.12 3.20
C TYR A 120 1.69 -4.85 3.81
N LEU A 121 1.72 -5.04 5.13
CA LEU A 121 0.54 -5.48 5.87
C LEU A 121 0.59 -4.98 7.32
N ASN A 122 -0.53 -4.42 7.78
CA ASN A 122 -0.75 -4.04 9.17
C ASN A 122 0.37 -3.15 9.76
N GLY A 123 0.84 -2.13 9.04
CA GLY A 123 1.90 -1.23 9.53
C GLY A 123 3.30 -1.86 9.54
N VAL A 124 3.51 -2.95 8.80
CA VAL A 124 4.81 -3.62 8.64
C VAL A 124 5.14 -3.70 7.15
N ILE A 125 6.27 -3.11 6.78
CA ILE A 125 6.89 -3.30 5.47
C ILE A 125 7.72 -4.58 5.54
N SER A 126 7.51 -5.51 4.62
CA SER A 126 8.29 -6.76 4.54
C SER A 126 8.92 -6.90 3.18
N ILE A 127 10.19 -7.26 3.15
CA ILE A 127 10.97 -7.37 1.92
C ILE A 127 11.71 -8.70 1.87
N GLN A 128 11.91 -9.23 0.67
CA GLN A 128 12.87 -10.30 0.45
C GLN A 128 14.30 -9.77 0.51
N SER A 129 15.20 -10.54 1.13
CA SER A 129 16.63 -10.23 1.14
C SER A 129 17.15 -10.05 -0.30
N PRO A 130 18.01 -9.05 -0.57
CA PRO A 130 18.58 -8.84 -1.90
C PRO A 130 19.23 -10.10 -2.50
N SER A 131 19.80 -10.97 -1.67
CA SER A 131 20.42 -12.23 -2.12
C SER A 131 19.45 -13.21 -2.79
N LEU A 132 18.13 -13.04 -2.62
CA LEU A 132 17.14 -13.96 -3.19
C LEU A 132 16.84 -13.67 -4.66
N TRP A 133 17.13 -12.46 -5.14
CA TRP A 133 16.71 -12.02 -6.48
C TRP A 133 17.78 -11.20 -7.23
N ILE A 134 18.82 -10.72 -6.56
CA ILE A 134 19.97 -10.04 -7.20
C ILE A 134 21.17 -11.00 -7.27
N GLY A 135 21.50 -11.44 -8.49
CA GLY A 135 22.56 -12.44 -8.74
C GLY A 135 23.98 -11.89 -8.91
N ASN A 136 24.17 -10.60 -9.20
CA ASN A 136 25.49 -9.97 -9.38
C ASN A 136 25.66 -8.82 -8.37
N GLU A 137 26.75 -8.84 -7.59
CA GLU A 137 27.03 -7.84 -6.55
C GLU A 137 27.51 -6.49 -7.12
N ASP A 138 28.05 -6.45 -8.35
CA ASP A 138 28.72 -5.27 -8.92
C ASP A 138 27.80 -4.04 -9.09
N ASN A 139 26.48 -4.23 -9.16
CA ASN A 139 25.47 -3.16 -9.26
C ASN A 139 24.37 -3.29 -8.21
N LEU A 140 24.65 -4.00 -7.11
CA LEU A 140 23.66 -4.32 -6.07
C LEU A 140 22.89 -3.07 -5.57
N PRO A 141 23.55 -1.93 -5.23
CA PRO A 141 22.82 -0.76 -4.74
C PRO A 141 21.87 -0.15 -5.77
N GLU A 142 22.31 -0.04 -7.03
CA GLU A 142 21.51 0.55 -8.10
C GLU A 142 20.30 -0.33 -8.45
N ILE A 143 20.49 -1.65 -8.55
CA ILE A 143 19.40 -2.60 -8.82
C ILE A 143 18.41 -2.58 -7.66
N PHE A 144 18.88 -2.64 -6.42
CA PHE A 144 18.00 -2.65 -5.26
C PHE A 144 17.22 -1.34 -5.10
N GLU A 145 17.81 -0.20 -5.42
CA GLU A 145 17.12 1.08 -5.39
C GLU A 145 16.03 1.20 -6.45
N LYS A 146 16.33 0.77 -7.68
CA LYS A 146 15.42 0.95 -8.83
C LYS A 146 14.33 -0.12 -8.92
N GLU A 147 14.66 -1.37 -8.61
CA GLU A 147 13.79 -2.54 -8.78
C GLU A 147 13.29 -3.10 -7.44
N GLY A 148 13.84 -2.62 -6.33
CA GLY A 148 13.45 -3.07 -5.00
C GLY A 148 12.14 -2.46 -4.51
N PRO A 149 11.51 -3.09 -3.52
CA PRO A 149 10.14 -2.76 -3.12
C PRO A 149 10.03 -1.57 -2.14
N ILE A 150 11.13 -0.92 -1.76
CA ILE A 150 11.13 -0.01 -0.61
C ILE A 150 10.18 1.18 -0.80
N VAL A 151 10.27 1.88 -1.95
CA VAL A 151 9.41 3.02 -2.26
C VAL A 151 7.95 2.59 -2.33
N HIS A 152 7.69 1.47 -3.01
CA HIS A 152 6.37 0.88 -3.18
C HIS A 152 5.66 0.61 -1.84
N GLU A 153 6.31 -0.17 -0.98
CA GLU A 153 5.71 -0.57 0.29
C GLU A 153 5.64 0.58 1.29
N PHE A 154 6.53 1.57 1.17
CA PHE A 154 6.45 2.77 1.99
C PHE A 154 5.27 3.66 1.57
N ALA A 155 4.97 3.75 0.28
CA ALA A 155 3.76 4.42 -0.19
C ALA A 155 2.49 3.73 0.35
N HIS A 156 2.40 2.39 0.29
CA HIS A 156 1.30 1.65 0.92
C HIS A 156 1.18 1.94 2.42
N PHE A 157 2.31 1.95 3.15
CA PHE A 157 2.33 2.30 4.56
C PHE A 157 1.68 3.67 4.80
N ILE A 158 2.10 4.70 4.07
CA ILE A 158 1.56 6.06 4.26
C ILE A 158 0.07 6.13 3.89
N VAL A 159 -0.31 5.56 2.75
CA VAL A 159 -1.72 5.54 2.32
C VAL A 159 -2.58 4.87 3.41
N ASP A 160 -2.13 3.78 4.00
CA ASP A 160 -2.88 3.10 5.06
C ASP A 160 -2.94 3.87 6.38
N GLU A 161 -1.87 4.57 6.76
CA GLU A 161 -1.89 5.46 7.93
C GLU A 161 -2.94 6.58 7.78
N VAL A 162 -3.10 7.12 6.57
CA VAL A 162 -4.02 8.24 6.30
C VAL A 162 -5.45 7.74 6.04
N ALA A 163 -5.61 6.76 5.15
CA ALA A 163 -6.90 6.25 4.70
C ALA A 163 -7.51 5.16 5.61
N LYS A 164 -6.76 4.67 6.60
CA LYS A 164 -7.23 3.70 7.62
C LYS A 164 -7.88 2.46 7.02
N GLY A 165 -7.22 1.85 6.03
CA GLY A 165 -7.71 0.66 5.33
C GLY A 165 -8.94 0.88 4.42
N ASN A 166 -9.44 2.12 4.28
CA ASN A 166 -10.63 2.41 3.49
C ASN A 166 -10.29 2.79 2.04
N TYR A 167 -9.66 1.89 1.30
CA TYR A 167 -9.27 2.11 -0.09
C TYR A 167 -9.41 0.82 -0.92
N PRO A 168 -9.75 0.90 -2.21
CA PRO A 168 -9.67 -0.25 -3.09
C PRO A 168 -8.21 -0.55 -3.44
N VAL A 169 -7.90 -1.84 -3.65
CA VAL A 169 -6.52 -2.31 -3.93
C VAL A 169 -5.91 -1.56 -5.11
N TRP A 170 -6.59 -1.51 -6.25
CA TRP A 170 -6.09 -0.85 -7.46
C TRP A 170 -5.66 0.61 -7.21
N PHE A 171 -6.35 1.34 -6.33
CA PHE A 171 -6.02 2.74 -6.08
C PHE A 171 -4.71 2.86 -5.29
N THR A 172 -4.50 2.01 -4.28
CA THR A 172 -3.25 2.03 -3.54
C THR A 172 -2.07 1.51 -4.35
N GLU A 173 -2.26 0.50 -5.21
CA GLU A 173 -1.24 0.05 -6.17
C GLU A 173 -0.86 1.18 -7.13
N GLY A 174 -1.85 1.90 -7.65
CA GLY A 174 -1.62 3.03 -8.55
C GLY A 174 -0.84 4.18 -7.88
N ILE A 175 -1.08 4.44 -6.59
CA ILE A 175 -0.29 5.41 -5.82
C ILE A 175 1.14 4.91 -5.62
N ALA A 176 1.33 3.65 -5.20
CA ALA A 176 2.67 3.10 -4.99
C ALA A 176 3.53 3.14 -6.26
N LEU A 177 2.96 2.76 -7.41
CA LEU A 177 3.62 2.86 -8.71
C LEU A 177 3.85 4.31 -9.17
N LEU A 178 2.99 5.26 -8.76
CA LEU A 178 3.21 6.68 -9.00
C LEU A 178 4.42 7.19 -8.21
N GLU A 179 4.57 6.81 -6.94
CA GLU A 179 5.73 7.17 -6.11
C GLU A 179 7.02 6.58 -6.68
N GLU A 180 7.03 5.31 -7.11
CA GLU A 180 8.18 4.72 -7.83
C GLU A 180 8.54 5.52 -9.09
N TYR A 181 7.54 5.92 -9.88
CA TYR A 181 7.77 6.74 -11.07
C TYR A 181 8.38 8.11 -10.73
N ARG A 182 7.96 8.72 -9.62
CA ARG A 182 8.40 10.06 -9.21
C ARG A 182 9.80 10.03 -8.58
N GLU A 183 10.09 9.01 -7.78
CA GLU A 183 11.38 8.84 -7.10
C GLU A 183 12.46 8.28 -8.03
N ASN A 184 12.13 7.27 -8.84
CA ASN A 184 13.10 6.49 -9.63
C ASN A 184 12.96 6.66 -11.15
N GLY A 185 11.94 7.37 -11.62
CA GLY A 185 11.70 7.56 -13.06
C GLY A 185 11.18 6.33 -13.80
N VAL A 186 10.84 5.25 -13.09
CA VAL A 186 10.39 3.98 -13.66
C VAL A 186 8.94 4.10 -14.11
N SER A 187 8.66 3.97 -15.41
CA SER A 187 7.28 3.97 -15.92
C SER A 187 6.75 2.54 -16.02
N TRP A 188 5.93 2.13 -15.05
CA TRP A 188 5.35 0.78 -15.03
C TRP A 188 4.54 0.46 -16.28
N GLY A 189 4.79 -0.71 -16.86
CA GLY A 189 4.05 -1.22 -18.02
C GLY A 189 4.25 -0.43 -19.32
N GLU A 190 5.32 0.36 -19.44
CA GLU A 190 5.64 1.06 -20.68
C GLU A 190 5.77 0.08 -21.86
N GLY A 191 5.10 0.39 -22.97
CA GLY A 191 5.07 -0.45 -24.17
C GLY A 191 4.16 -1.69 -24.09
N LEU A 192 3.57 -2.01 -22.93
CA LEU A 192 2.62 -3.11 -22.82
C LEU A 192 1.30 -2.78 -23.52
N LYS A 193 0.88 -3.70 -24.38
CA LYS A 193 -0.38 -3.61 -25.13
C LYS A 193 -1.44 -4.46 -24.43
N GLY A 194 -2.61 -3.88 -24.24
CA GLY A 194 -3.76 -4.55 -23.66
C GLY A 194 -4.98 -3.63 -23.72
N LYS A 195 -6.18 -4.22 -23.68
CA LYS A 195 -7.39 -3.40 -23.50
C LYS A 195 -7.38 -2.86 -22.06
N PRO A 196 -7.57 -1.55 -21.84
CA PRO A 196 -7.65 -1.01 -20.50
C PRO A 196 -8.87 -1.58 -19.77
N TYR A 197 -8.67 -2.00 -18.51
CA TYR A 197 -9.75 -2.43 -17.64
C TYR A 197 -10.65 -1.26 -17.23
N SER A 198 -11.95 -1.52 -17.12
CA SER A 198 -12.92 -0.55 -16.63
C SER A 198 -12.80 -0.34 -15.13
N LEU A 199 -13.39 0.75 -14.62
CA LEU A 199 -13.43 1.02 -13.18
C LEU A 199 -14.16 -0.10 -12.42
N GLU A 200 -15.23 -0.66 -12.99
CA GLU A 200 -15.97 -1.77 -12.38
C GLU A 200 -15.12 -3.05 -12.32
N GLU A 201 -14.34 -3.33 -13.37
CA GLU A 201 -13.40 -4.47 -13.36
C GLU A 201 -12.35 -4.30 -12.26
N LEU A 202 -11.79 -3.10 -12.11
CA LEU A 202 -10.83 -2.80 -11.04
C LEU A 202 -11.45 -2.84 -9.64
N ASN A 203 -12.69 -2.38 -9.46
CA ASN A 203 -13.34 -2.35 -8.15
C ASN A 203 -13.77 -3.74 -7.66
N TYR A 204 -14.20 -4.62 -8.57
CA TYR A 204 -14.88 -5.86 -8.19
C TYR A 204 -14.15 -7.14 -8.60
N LYS A 205 -13.18 -7.06 -9.51
CA LYS A 205 -12.52 -8.24 -10.08
C LYS A 205 -11.01 -8.18 -10.04
N PHE A 206 -10.39 -7.21 -9.35
CA PHE A 206 -8.95 -6.94 -9.40
C PHE A 206 -8.08 -8.21 -9.30
N ASN A 207 -8.38 -9.10 -8.34
CA ASN A 207 -7.62 -10.33 -8.10
C ASN A 207 -7.81 -11.43 -9.17
N GLU A 208 -8.78 -11.27 -10.08
CA GLU A 208 -9.07 -12.18 -11.19
C GLU A 208 -8.51 -11.64 -12.52
N LEU A 209 -8.06 -10.38 -12.55
CA LEU A 209 -7.52 -9.74 -13.75
C LEU A 209 -6.08 -10.20 -14.01
N ASP A 210 -5.59 -9.92 -15.21
CA ASP A 210 -4.15 -9.99 -15.47
C ASP A 210 -3.45 -8.94 -14.61
N GLU A 211 -2.61 -9.41 -13.69
CA GLU A 211 -1.95 -8.58 -12.67
C GLU A 211 -1.18 -7.41 -13.30
N VAL A 212 -0.38 -7.71 -14.34
CA VAL A 212 0.46 -6.70 -14.99
C VAL A 212 -0.40 -5.63 -15.65
N LEU A 213 -1.45 -6.01 -16.37
CA LEU A 213 -2.37 -5.05 -17.00
C LEU A 213 -3.23 -4.30 -15.98
N ALA A 214 -3.62 -4.92 -14.87
CA ALA A 214 -4.37 -4.28 -13.79
C ALA A 214 -3.52 -3.22 -13.07
N TYR A 215 -2.25 -3.53 -12.80
CA TYR A 215 -1.29 -2.62 -12.17
C TYR A 215 -0.96 -1.46 -13.12
N LYS A 216 -0.72 -1.76 -14.41
CA LYS A 216 -0.56 -0.73 -15.44
C LYS A 216 -1.75 0.22 -15.48
N ARG A 217 -2.98 -0.32 -15.50
CA ARG A 217 -4.19 0.51 -15.55
C ARG A 217 -4.35 1.36 -14.29
N SER A 218 -4.02 0.81 -13.13
CA SER A 218 -4.03 1.51 -11.84
C SER A 218 -3.07 2.70 -11.85
N PHE A 219 -1.83 2.47 -12.28
CA PHE A 219 -0.82 3.51 -12.47
C PHE A 219 -1.27 4.59 -13.44
N GLU A 220 -1.79 4.22 -14.62
CA GLU A 220 -2.29 5.17 -15.62
C GLU A 220 -3.39 6.09 -15.05
N ILE A 221 -4.33 5.54 -14.28
CA ILE A 221 -5.42 6.30 -13.67
C ILE A 221 -4.90 7.28 -12.62
N VAL A 222 -4.08 6.81 -11.67
CA VAL A 222 -3.56 7.66 -10.57
C VAL A 222 -2.57 8.69 -11.10
N LYS A 223 -1.71 8.34 -12.06
CA LYS A 223 -0.83 9.29 -12.75
C LYS A 223 -1.64 10.37 -13.47
N ALA A 224 -2.68 10.01 -14.22
CA ALA A 224 -3.56 10.99 -14.86
C ALA A 224 -4.27 11.88 -13.82
N MET A 225 -4.65 11.34 -12.66
CA MET A 225 -5.23 12.11 -11.56
C MET A 225 -4.23 13.15 -11.04
N SER A 226 -2.99 12.74 -10.79
CA SER A 226 -1.91 13.63 -10.34
C SER A 226 -1.62 14.74 -11.37
N TYR A 227 -1.69 14.43 -12.67
CA TYR A 227 -1.41 15.40 -13.73
C TYR A 227 -2.55 16.39 -13.95
N LYS A 228 -3.80 15.93 -13.85
CA LYS A 228 -4.98 16.78 -14.06
C LYS A 228 -5.29 17.65 -12.82
N TYR A 229 -5.17 17.10 -11.62
CA TYR A 229 -5.64 17.74 -10.38
C TYR A 229 -4.54 18.00 -9.34
N GLY A 230 -3.30 17.58 -9.61
CA GLY A 230 -2.17 17.72 -8.69
C GLY A 230 -2.14 16.66 -7.58
N MET A 231 -0.96 16.48 -6.98
CA MET A 231 -0.76 15.56 -5.84
C MET A 231 -1.63 15.93 -4.63
N GLU A 232 -1.89 17.23 -4.40
CA GLU A 232 -2.74 17.68 -3.31
C GLU A 232 -4.15 17.07 -3.37
N SER A 233 -4.66 16.84 -4.58
CA SER A 233 -5.97 16.17 -4.75
C SER A 233 -5.92 14.71 -4.31
N ILE A 234 -4.82 14.00 -4.56
CA ILE A 234 -4.62 12.62 -4.08
C ILE A 234 -4.58 12.61 -2.54
N ARG A 235 -3.87 13.55 -1.92
CA ARG A 235 -3.78 13.70 -0.46
C ARG A 235 -5.14 13.93 0.19
N GLU A 236 -5.93 14.85 -0.34
CA GLU A 236 -7.27 15.13 0.18
C GLU A 236 -8.22 13.93 -0.06
N ILE A 237 -8.09 13.21 -1.18
CA ILE A 237 -8.85 11.97 -1.41
C ILE A 237 -8.52 10.92 -0.33
N ILE A 238 -7.24 10.58 -0.10
CA ILE A 238 -6.88 9.56 0.91
C ILE A 238 -7.28 9.98 2.32
N LYS A 239 -7.30 11.28 2.61
CA LYS A 239 -7.81 11.82 3.88
C LYS A 239 -9.32 11.64 4.02
N TYR A 240 -10.11 11.95 2.99
CA TYR A 240 -11.56 11.70 3.00
C TYR A 240 -11.90 10.20 3.10
N LEU A 241 -11.09 9.34 2.49
CA LEU A 241 -11.17 7.89 2.72
C LEU A 241 -10.96 7.56 4.20
N GLY A 242 -9.97 8.14 4.86
CA GLY A 242 -9.73 7.98 6.30
C GLY A 242 -10.83 8.56 7.21
N GLU A 243 -11.68 9.44 6.67
CA GLU A 243 -12.90 9.96 7.29
C GLU A 243 -14.13 9.08 7.02
N GLY A 244 -14.00 8.09 6.15
CA GLY A 244 -15.01 7.05 5.89
C GLY A 244 -15.84 7.25 4.64
N LEU A 245 -15.49 8.18 3.74
CA LEU A 245 -16.14 8.35 2.43
C LEU A 245 -15.70 7.23 1.48
N SER A 246 -16.49 6.94 0.45
CA SER A 246 -16.04 6.10 -0.67
C SER A 246 -15.02 6.83 -1.54
N LEU A 247 -14.30 6.09 -2.39
CA LEU A 247 -13.37 6.68 -3.36
C LEU A 247 -14.10 7.59 -4.36
N GLU A 248 -15.29 7.20 -4.81
CA GLU A 248 -16.14 8.01 -5.70
C GLU A 248 -16.60 9.31 -5.04
N GLU A 249 -17.06 9.24 -3.79
CA GLU A 249 -17.47 10.41 -3.00
C GLU A 249 -16.30 11.35 -2.75
N SER A 250 -15.16 10.81 -2.33
CA SER A 250 -13.93 11.57 -2.07
C SER A 250 -13.42 12.25 -3.34
N PHE A 251 -13.39 11.53 -4.47
CA PHE A 251 -12.98 12.05 -5.76
C PHE A 251 -13.90 13.16 -6.24
N TYR A 252 -15.22 12.97 -6.15
CA TYR A 252 -16.19 14.00 -6.53
C TYR A 252 -16.07 15.24 -5.64
N LYS A 253 -15.91 15.05 -4.33
CA LYS A 253 -15.76 16.14 -3.37
C LYS A 253 -14.51 17.00 -3.65
N VAL A 254 -13.41 16.38 -4.05
CA VAL A 254 -12.14 17.07 -4.32
C VAL A 254 -12.12 17.70 -5.71
N THR A 255 -12.64 17.02 -6.73
CA THR A 255 -12.45 17.41 -8.14
C THR A 255 -13.68 18.02 -8.81
N GLY A 256 -14.88 17.75 -8.28
CA GLY A 256 -16.16 18.07 -8.92
C GLY A 256 -16.54 17.12 -10.08
N ASP A 257 -15.64 16.23 -10.52
CA ASP A 257 -15.87 15.25 -11.58
C ASP A 257 -16.31 13.90 -11.00
N THR A 258 -17.03 13.09 -11.78
CA THR A 258 -17.32 11.71 -11.39
C THR A 258 -16.12 10.82 -11.69
N LEU A 259 -15.75 9.94 -10.75
CA LEU A 259 -14.60 9.03 -10.92
C LEU A 259 -14.75 8.17 -12.18
N LYS A 260 -15.96 7.66 -12.44
CA LYS A 260 -16.25 6.87 -13.65
C LYS A 260 -16.00 7.66 -14.94
N SER A 261 -16.55 8.88 -15.05
CA SER A 261 -16.35 9.70 -16.25
C SER A 261 -14.88 10.08 -16.44
N PHE A 262 -14.15 10.27 -15.35
CA PHE A 262 -12.72 10.53 -15.39
C PHE A 262 -11.96 9.30 -15.92
N VAL A 263 -12.18 8.11 -15.35
CA VAL A 263 -11.51 6.87 -15.80
C VAL A 263 -11.84 6.54 -17.25
N ASP A 264 -13.10 6.70 -17.67
CA ASP A 264 -13.53 6.47 -19.06
C ASP A 264 -12.88 7.45 -20.06
N SER A 265 -12.43 8.62 -19.59
CA SER A 265 -11.71 9.60 -20.43
C SER A 265 -10.25 9.22 -20.70
N ILE A 266 -9.69 8.32 -19.89
CA ILE A 266 -8.30 7.84 -20.00
C ILE A 266 -8.29 6.64 -20.95
N LYS A 267 -7.85 6.90 -22.18
CA LYS A 267 -7.75 5.91 -23.27
C LYS A 267 -6.63 4.90 -23.06
#